data_AF-A0A0R3W5K4-F1
#
_entry.id   AF-A0A0R3W5K4-F1
#
_cell.length_a   1.000
_cell.length_b   1.000
_cell.length_c   1.000
_cell.angle_alpha   90.00
_cell.angle_beta   90.00
_cell.angle_gamma   90.00
#
_symmetry.space_group_name_H-M   'P 1'
#
loop_
_entity.id
_entity.type
_entity.pdbx_description
1 polymer ?
#
loop_
_entity_poly.entity_id
_entity_poly.type
_entity_poly.pdbx_seq_one_letter_code
_entity_poly.pdbx_strand_id
1 'polypeptide(L)' 'MFRRLLYRIPRFSRSSSSTKPTFDPRHLEFLVCPLNKKPLKLDSERQLLINEELGIAYRIIDGIPNLVPEEALTDF' A
#
# COMPACT_ATOMS: atom_id res chain seq x y z
N MET A 1 17.91 -22.91 35.91
CA MET A 1 18.04 -23.48 34.56
C MET A 1 16.90 -22.99 33.65
N PHE A 2 16.77 -21.68 33.43
CA PHE A 2 15.84 -21.11 32.42
C PHE A 2 16.43 -19.81 31.90
N ARG A 3 17.24 -19.91 30.84
CA ARG A 3 17.84 -18.75 30.17
C ARG A 3 16.74 -18.11 29.33
N ARG A 4 16.18 -17.00 29.80
CA ARG A 4 15.34 -16.12 28.99
C ARG A 4 16.15 -15.66 27.78
N LEU A 5 15.94 -16.30 26.63
CA LEU A 5 16.37 -15.76 25.35
C LEU A 5 15.44 -14.58 25.03
N LEU A 6 15.84 -13.38 25.46
CA LEU A 6 15.29 -12.15 24.94
C LEU A 6 15.80 -12.03 23.49
N TYR A 7 15.03 -12.57 22.54
CA TYR A 7 15.20 -12.25 21.13
C TYR A 7 14.93 -10.76 20.97
N ARG A 8 16.01 -9.98 21.03
CA ARG A 8 16.00 -8.53 20.92
C ARG A 8 15.72 -8.20 19.47
N ILE A 9 14.43 -8.09 19.12
CA ILE A 9 13.99 -7.66 17.79
C ILE A 9 14.67 -6.30 17.52
N PRO A 10 15.46 -6.16 16.44
CA PRO A 10 16.05 -4.88 16.11
C PRO A 10 14.93 -3.87 15.90
N ARG A 11 14.97 -2.79 16.69
CA ARG A 11 13.99 -1.71 16.62
C ARG A 11 14.18 -1.02 15.26
N PHE A 12 13.17 -1.08 14.41
CA PHE A 12 13.19 -0.45 13.08
C PHE A 12 13.48 1.05 13.25
N SER A 13 14.68 1.46 12.86
CA SER A 13 15.13 2.86 12.91
C SER A 13 14.41 3.62 11.81
N ARG A 14 13.49 4.53 12.20
CA ARG A 14 12.81 5.42 11.26
C ARG A 14 13.82 6.43 10.71
N SER A 15 14.23 6.29 9.44
CA SER A 15 15.06 7.29 8.77
C SER A 15 14.24 8.55 8.52
N SER A 16 14.66 9.67 9.13
CA SER A 16 14.01 10.97 9.01
C SER A 16 14.44 11.70 7.74
N SER A 17 13.94 11.29 6.58
CA SER A 17 13.95 12.14 5.37
C SER A 17 12.70 13.03 5.39
N SER A 18 12.88 14.34 5.31
CA SER A 18 11.84 15.38 5.45
C SER A 18 10.86 15.50 4.27
N THR A 19 10.94 14.61 3.28
CA THR A 19 9.98 14.48 2.18
C THR A 19 8.91 13.47 2.55
N LYS A 20 7.63 13.89 2.51
CA LYS A 20 6.51 12.95 2.66
C LYS A 20 6.63 11.88 1.56
N PRO A 21 6.57 10.58 1.89
CA PRO A 21 6.57 9.53 0.89
C PRO A 21 5.32 9.69 0.00
N THR A 22 5.55 9.85 -1.30
CA THR A 22 4.50 9.84 -2.32
C THR A 22 4.58 8.52 -3.06
N PHE A 23 3.44 8.00 -3.52
CA PHE A 23 3.43 6.78 -4.32
C PHE A 23 4.10 7.01 -5.68
N ASP A 24 5.04 6.14 -6.05
CA ASP A 24 5.74 6.20 -7.33
C ASP A 24 4.94 5.44 -8.41
N PRO A 25 4.49 6.10 -9.50
CA PRO A 25 3.75 5.45 -10.58
C PRO A 25 4.50 4.28 -11.23
N ARG A 26 5.83 4.24 -11.16
CA ARG A 26 6.63 3.12 -11.68
C ARG A 26 6.34 1.80 -10.98
N HIS A 27 5.80 1.84 -9.75
CA HIS A 27 5.38 0.63 -9.06
C HIS A 27 4.16 -0.05 -9.71
N LEU A 28 3.35 0.67 -10.51
CA LEU A 28 2.18 0.10 -11.19
C LEU A 28 2.54 -1.05 -12.13
N GLU A 29 3.77 -1.08 -12.65
CA GLU A 29 4.26 -2.16 -13.51
C GLU A 29 4.21 -3.53 -12.84
N PHE A 30 4.33 -3.57 -11.50
CA PHE A 30 4.32 -4.81 -10.72
C PHE A 30 3.09 -4.93 -9.80
N LEU A 31 2.26 -3.88 -9.72
CA LEU A 31 1.14 -3.81 -8.80
C LEU A 31 -0.15 -4.30 -9.48
N VAL A 32 -0.79 -5.29 -8.87
CA VAL A 32 -2.04 -5.87 -9.36
C VAL A 32 -3.13 -5.82 -8.29
N CYS A 33 -4.38 -5.82 -8.73
CA CYS A 33 -5.53 -5.93 -7.86
C CYS A 33 -5.48 -7.26 -7.08
N PRO A 34 -5.68 -7.25 -5.75
CA PRO A 34 -5.61 -8.46 -4.93
C PRO A 34 -6.68 -9.49 -5.29
N LEU A 35 -7.83 -9.06 -5.84
CA LEU A 35 -8.97 -9.92 -6.15
C LEU A 35 -8.85 -10.64 -7.50
N ASN A 36 -8.58 -9.91 -8.58
CA ASN A 36 -8.59 -10.46 -9.95
C ASN A 36 -7.22 -10.46 -10.63
N LYS A 37 -6.16 -10.00 -9.95
CA LYS A 37 -4.77 -9.93 -10.45
C LYS A 37 -4.59 -9.08 -11.71
N LYS A 38 -5.55 -8.20 -12.00
CA LYS A 38 -5.48 -7.25 -13.12
C LYS A 38 -4.67 -6.01 -12.74
N PRO A 39 -4.09 -5.30 -13.72
CA PRO A 39 -3.41 -4.04 -13.48
C PRO A 39 -4.37 -3.00 -12.84
N LEU A 40 -3.81 -2.11 -12.02
CA LEU A 40 -4.52 -1.00 -11.39
C LEU A 40 -4.16 0.31 -12.10
N LYS A 41 -5.11 1.24 -12.13
CA LYS A 41 -4.91 2.60 -12.67
C LYS A 41 -4.74 3.59 -11.52
N LEU A 42 -3.71 4.42 -11.57
CA LEU A 42 -3.48 5.45 -10.57
C LEU A 42 -4.29 6.71 -10.87
N ASP A 43 -5.10 7.13 -9.91
CA ASP A 43 -5.62 8.48 -9.81
C ASP A 43 -4.73 9.26 -8.84
N SER A 44 -3.86 10.11 -9.39
CA SER A 44 -2.89 10.89 -8.61
C SER A 44 -3.55 12.04 -7.85
N GLU A 45 -4.68 12.57 -8.33
CA GLU A 45 -5.39 13.67 -7.69
C GLU A 45 -6.06 13.19 -6.40
N ARG A 46 -6.66 12.00 -6.45
CA ARG A 46 -7.41 11.42 -5.32
C ARG A 46 -6.60 10.43 -4.49
N GLN A 47 -5.38 10.13 -4.92
CA GLN A 47 -4.50 9.13 -4.29
C GLN A 47 -5.18 7.75 -4.23
N LEU A 48 -5.74 7.32 -5.36
CA LEU A 48 -6.46 6.05 -5.50
C LEU A 48 -5.84 5.14 -6.56
N LEU A 49 -5.96 3.83 -6.34
CA LEU A 49 -5.65 2.79 -7.30
C LEU A 49 -6.95 2.10 -7.71
N ILE A 50 -7.38 2.36 -8.94
CA ILE A 50 -8.68 2.00 -9.47
C ILE A 50 -8.59 0.68 -10.22
N ASN A 51 -9.53 -0.22 -9.95
CA ASN A 51 -9.84 -1.35 -10.81
C ASN A 51 -11.14 -1.06 -11.58
N GLU A 52 -11.03 -0.74 -12.87
CA GLU A 52 -12.18 -0.36 -13.71
C GLU A 52 -13.14 -1.54 -13.96
N GLU A 53 -12.63 -2.78 -14.00
CA GLU A 53 -13.47 -3.98 -14.25
C GLU A 53 -14.42 -4.29 -13.08
N LEU A 54 -13.94 -4.13 -11.84
CA LEU A 54 -14.71 -4.39 -10.62
C LEU A 54 -15.44 -3.14 -10.09
N GLY A 55 -15.10 -1.95 -10.60
CA GLY A 55 -15.65 -0.69 -10.10
C GLY A 55 -15.26 -0.44 -8.64
N ILE A 56 -14.02 -0.76 -8.26
CA ILE A 56 -13.49 -0.53 -6.91
C ILE A 56 -12.19 0.26 -6.94
N ALA A 57 -11.87 0.94 -5.84
CA ALA A 57 -10.63 1.67 -5.68
C ALA A 57 -9.97 1.42 -4.31
N TYR A 58 -8.63 1.39 -4.31
CA TYR A 58 -7.80 1.24 -3.13
C TYR A 58 -7.13 2.57 -2.79
N ARG A 59 -7.08 2.94 -1.51
CA ARG A 59 -6.47 4.20 -1.06
C ARG A 59 -4.96 4.10 -0.97
N ILE A 60 -4.27 5.20 -1.26
CA ILE A 60 -2.83 5.37 -0.98
C ILE A 60 -2.71 6.27 0.25
N ILE A 61 -2.05 5.76 1.31
CA ILE A 61 -1.88 6.47 2.58
C ILE A 61 -0.38 6.57 2.85
N ASP A 62 0.15 7.79 2.97
CA ASP A 62 1.58 8.05 3.13
C ASP A 62 2.44 7.33 2.07
N GLY A 63 1.98 7.34 0.81
CA GLY A 63 2.64 6.69 -0.32
C GLY A 63 2.56 5.15 -0.32
N ILE A 64 1.86 4.55 0.64
CA ILE A 64 1.68 3.11 0.78
C ILE A 64 0.28 2.72 0.27
N PRO A 65 0.18 1.84 -0.76
CA PRO A 65 -1.09 1.28 -1.20
C PRO A 65 -1.75 0.42 -0.12
N ASN A 66 -3.00 0.75 0.22
CA ASN A 66 -3.84 -0.09 1.06
C ASN A 66 -4.66 -1.04 0.17
N LEU A 67 -4.10 -2.22 -0.11
CA LEU A 67 -4.73 -3.26 -0.94
C LEU A 67 -5.53 -4.27 -0.11
N VAL A 68 -6.22 -3.82 0.93
CA VAL A 68 -7.15 -4.66 1.72
C VAL A 68 -8.51 -4.70 1.00
N PRO A 69 -8.97 -5.88 0.52
CA PRO A 69 -10.23 -5.98 -0.24
C PRO A 69 -11.46 -5.43 0.49
N GLU A 70 -11.54 -5.61 1.80
CA GLU A 70 -12.67 -5.19 2.64
C GLU A 70 -12.74 -3.67 2.82
N GLU A 71 -11.63 -2.95 2.61
CA GLU A 71 -11.54 -1.50 2.74
C GLU A 71 -11.60 -0.76 1.40
N ALA A 72 -11.81 -1.50 0.31
CA ALA A 72 -11.95 -0.95 -1.02
C ALA A 72 -13.17 -0.01 -1.10
N LEU A 73 -13.00 1.11 -1.81
CA LEU A 73 -14.06 2.06 -2.08
C LEU A 73 -14.84 1.63 -3.32
N THR A 74 -16.16 1.64 -3.24
CA THR A 74 -17.07 1.44 -4.39
C THR A 74 -17.69 2.74 -4.87
N ASP A 75 -17.53 3.82 -4.11
CA ASP A 75 -18.01 5.17 -4.42
C ASP A 75 -16.79 6.11 -4.45
N PHE A 76 -16.17 6.19 -5.63
CA PHE A 76 -15.03 7.04 -5.91
C PHE A 76 -15.30 7.83 -7.19
#